data_AF-R6XIJ3-F1
#
_entry.id   AF-R6XIJ3-F1
#
_cell.length_a   1.000
_cell.length_b   1.000
_cell.length_c   1.000
_cell.angle_alpha   90.00
_cell.angle_beta   90.00
_cell.angle_gamma   90.00
#
_symmetry.space_group_name_H-M   'P 1'
#
loop_
_entity.id
_entity.type
_entity.pdbx_description
1 polymer ?
#
loop_
_entity_poly.entity_id
_entity_poly.type
_entity_poly.pdbx_seq_one_letter_code
_entity_poly.pdbx_strand_id
1 'polypeptide(L)'
;MWTIFITGSRWGKFAVDIVTSCWMIYFLGLILHPQRVLRPYAIDDEMEKSEDRKQREIQEIDTSENESSDIPPEDDGTPMDVIKDEVLAVILRRFREPHFLKTEVLLDLGSGKMNKASKFISSIGYYNLVNMFRLEYARLYKEAHPHAKQEEIAIESWFVSRTAYYKVKKSVGEIDHALTQGVKLEP
;
A
#
# COMPACT_ATOMS: atom_id res chain seq x y z
N MET A 1 40.52 -37.78 8.66
CA MET A 1 41.29 -39.03 8.52
C MET A 1 40.60 -40.20 9.26
N TRP A 2 39.29 -40.41 9.05
CA TRP A 2 38.50 -41.50 9.67
C TRP A 2 37.47 -42.15 8.72
N THR A 3 37.30 -41.64 7.49
CA THR A 3 36.34 -42.18 6.51
C THR A 3 36.83 -43.43 5.77
N ILE A 4 38.11 -43.78 5.94
CA ILE A 4 38.77 -44.85 5.17
C ILE A 4 38.55 -46.23 5.82
N PHE A 5 38.16 -46.28 7.10
CA PHE A 5 37.97 -47.55 7.82
C PHE A 5 36.57 -48.17 7.69
N ILE A 6 35.57 -47.44 7.17
CA ILE A 6 34.17 -47.93 7.13
C ILE A 6 33.76 -48.42 5.72
N THR A 7 34.51 -48.12 4.66
CA THR A 7 34.09 -48.48 3.30
C THR A 7 35.21 -49.15 2.50
N GLY A 8 35.24 -50.48 2.49
CA GLY A 8 36.01 -51.28 1.54
C GLY A 8 35.53 -51.17 0.08
N SER A 9 34.64 -50.22 -0.22
CA SER A 9 34.02 -50.00 -1.52
C SER A 9 34.36 -48.61 -2.04
N ARG A 10 35.18 -48.56 -3.11
CA ARG A 10 35.54 -47.33 -3.83
C ARG A 10 34.30 -46.56 -4.31
N TRP A 11 33.21 -47.27 -4.61
CA TRP A 11 31.93 -46.69 -5.02
C TRP A 11 31.21 -45.94 -3.89
N GLY A 12 31.33 -46.41 -2.65
CA GLY A 12 30.75 -45.72 -1.49
C GLY A 12 31.37 -44.35 -1.26
N LYS A 13 32.70 -44.24 -1.39
CA LYS A 13 33.42 -42.96 -1.29
C LYS A 13 32.97 -41.97 -2.37
N PHE A 14 32.85 -42.43 -3.62
CA PHE A 14 32.36 -41.60 -4.73
C PHE A 14 30.94 -41.10 -4.48
N ALA A 15 30.03 -41.95 -3.98
CA ALA A 15 28.67 -41.54 -3.67
C ALA A 15 28.63 -40.47 -2.56
N VAL A 16 29.43 -40.62 -1.51
CA VAL A 16 29.52 -39.64 -0.41
C VAL A 16 30.08 -38.30 -0.89
N ASP A 17 31.13 -38.33 -1.73
CA ASP A 17 31.73 -37.11 -2.29
C ASP A 17 30.74 -36.37 -3.22
N ILE A 18 29.91 -37.10 -3.99
CA ILE A 18 28.84 -36.50 -4.82
C ILE A 18 27.77 -35.87 -3.95
N VAL A 19 27.25 -36.58 -2.95
CA VAL A 19 26.19 -36.07 -2.06
C VAL A 19 26.68 -34.84 -1.29
N THR A 20 27.90 -34.87 -0.76
CA THR A 20 28.49 -33.73 -0.05
C THR A 20 28.73 -32.55 -0.98
N SER A 21 29.17 -32.78 -2.23
CA SER A 21 29.33 -31.70 -3.22
C SER A 21 28.00 -31.04 -3.57
N CYS A 22 26.95 -31.83 -3.83
CA CYS A 22 25.60 -31.32 -4.07
C CYS A 22 25.05 -30.54 -2.88
N TRP A 23 25.27 -31.04 -1.66
CA TRP A 23 24.90 -30.37 -0.42
C TRP A 23 25.60 -29.00 -0.32
N MET A 24 26.92 -28.95 -0.51
CA MET A 24 27.69 -27.70 -0.43
C MET A 24 27.27 -26.67 -1.50
N ILE A 25 26.93 -27.11 -2.71
CA ILE A 25 26.42 -26.24 -3.79
C ILE A 25 25.05 -25.65 -3.42
N TYR A 26 24.17 -26.46 -2.81
CA TYR A 26 22.87 -26.00 -2.30
C TYR A 26 23.05 -24.94 -1.20
N PHE A 27 23.96 -25.18 -0.25
CA PHE A 27 24.29 -24.19 0.79
C PHE A 27 24.90 -22.90 0.22
N LEU A 28 25.74 -23.00 -0.81
CA LEU A 28 26.30 -21.83 -1.48
C LEU A 28 25.21 -21.00 -2.18
N GLY A 29 24.22 -21.66 -2.80
CA GLY A 29 23.05 -20.99 -3.37
C GLY A 29 22.21 -20.26 -2.32
N LEU A 30 22.04 -20.85 -1.13
CA LEU A 30 21.36 -20.20 0.00
C LEU A 30 22.14 -18.99 0.54
N ILE A 31 23.47 -19.09 0.67
CA ILE A 31 24.32 -18.03 1.26
C ILE A 31 24.58 -16.89 0.27
N LEU A 32 24.67 -17.16 -1.04
CA LEU A 32 24.90 -16.14 -2.07
C LEU A 32 23.66 -15.28 -2.36
N HIS A 33 22.48 -15.77 -1.97
CA HIS A 33 21.20 -15.11 -2.24
C HIS A 33 20.42 -14.69 -0.97
N PRO A 34 21.06 -14.05 0.04
CA PRO A 34 20.44 -13.77 1.33
C PRO A 34 19.39 -12.66 1.24
N GLN A 35 19.52 -11.73 0.28
CA GLN A 35 18.69 -10.53 0.22
C GLN A 35 17.26 -10.76 -0.30
N ARG A 36 16.96 -11.90 -0.95
CA ARG A 36 15.60 -12.22 -1.44
C ARG A 36 14.89 -13.32 -0.66
N VAL A 37 15.60 -14.11 0.14
CA VAL A 37 15.00 -15.20 0.93
C VAL A 37 14.61 -14.72 2.33
N LEU A 38 15.20 -13.61 2.80
CA LEU A 38 14.97 -13.04 4.13
C LEU A 38 13.92 -11.92 4.22
N ARG A 39 13.23 -11.58 3.13
CA ARG A 39 11.92 -10.92 3.27
C ARG A 39 10.90 -12.04 3.17
N PRO A 40 10.48 -12.65 4.29
CA PRO A 40 9.51 -13.72 4.23
C PRO A 40 8.28 -13.09 3.62
N TYR A 41 7.79 -13.68 2.53
CA TYR A 41 6.46 -13.35 1.99
C TYR A 41 5.42 -13.30 3.12
N ALA A 42 5.60 -14.14 4.16
CA ALA A 42 4.81 -14.11 5.38
C ALA A 42 4.87 -12.78 6.15
N ILE A 43 5.99 -12.08 6.27
CA ILE A 43 6.04 -10.79 6.99
C ILE A 43 5.29 -9.71 6.20
N ASP A 44 5.46 -9.67 4.88
CA ASP A 44 4.70 -8.75 4.03
C ASP A 44 3.20 -9.07 4.07
N ASP A 45 2.83 -10.35 4.06
CA ASP A 45 1.43 -10.83 4.12
C ASP A 45 0.79 -10.59 5.51
N GLU A 46 1.55 -10.78 6.60
CA GLU A 46 1.08 -10.50 7.97
C GLU A 46 0.92 -8.99 8.20
N MET A 47 1.89 -8.18 7.75
CA MET A 47 1.82 -6.73 7.87
C MET A 47 0.65 -6.19 7.04
N GLU A 48 0.45 -6.71 5.83
CA GLU A 48 -0.71 -6.41 4.98
C GLU A 48 -2.03 -6.83 5.61
N LYS A 49 -2.14 -8.05 6.13
CA LYS A 49 -3.37 -8.52 6.79
C LYS A 49 -3.71 -7.68 8.03
N SER A 50 -2.69 -7.19 8.72
CA SER A 50 -2.88 -6.28 9.85
C SER A 50 -3.38 -4.91 9.40
N GLU A 51 -2.93 -4.40 8.25
CA GLU A 51 -3.40 -3.14 7.67
C GLU A 51 -4.82 -3.26 7.12
N ASP A 52 -5.11 -4.31 6.35
CA ASP A 52 -6.46 -4.59 5.84
C ASP A 52 -7.47 -4.76 6.98
N ARG A 53 -7.08 -5.47 8.05
CA ARG A 53 -7.94 -5.65 9.23
C ARG A 53 -8.16 -4.32 9.95
N LYS A 54 -7.12 -3.52 10.17
CA LYS A 54 -7.26 -2.17 10.74
C LYS A 54 -8.14 -1.29 9.87
N GLN A 55 -7.97 -1.32 8.55
CA GLN A 55 -8.80 -0.55 7.61
C GLN A 55 -10.27 -0.96 7.67
N ARG A 56 -10.57 -2.25 7.78
CA ARG A 56 -11.94 -2.76 7.95
C ARG A 56 -12.53 -2.35 9.29
N GLU A 57 -11.80 -2.54 10.38
CA GLU A 57 -12.23 -2.14 11.73
C GLU A 57 -12.51 -0.63 11.77
N ILE A 58 -11.65 0.20 11.16
CA ILE A 58 -11.85 1.65 11.05
C ILE A 58 -13.04 2.00 10.14
N GLN A 59 -13.23 1.29 9.03
CA GLN A 59 -14.37 1.50 8.13
C GLN A 59 -15.71 1.15 8.80
N GLU A 60 -15.74 0.10 9.64
CA GLU A 60 -16.90 -0.27 10.44
C GLU A 60 -17.21 0.80 11.49
N ILE A 61 -16.19 1.34 12.17
CA ILE A 61 -16.34 2.44 13.12
C ILE A 61 -16.89 3.69 12.43
N ASP A 62 -16.28 4.11 11.31
CA ASP A 62 -16.75 5.25 10.50
C ASP A 62 -18.20 5.07 10.02
N THR A 63 -18.61 3.85 9.69
CA THR A 63 -19.99 3.56 9.29
C THR A 63 -20.95 3.72 10.46
N SER A 64 -20.55 3.24 11.65
CA SER A 64 -21.37 3.32 12.86
C SER A 64 -21.52 4.74 13.40
N GLU A 65 -20.48 5.58 13.37
CA GLU A 65 -20.54 6.98 13.82
C GLU A 65 -21.41 7.84 12.90
N ASN A 66 -21.42 7.53 11.60
CA ASN A 66 -22.18 8.27 10.60
C ASN A 66 -23.68 7.93 10.69
N GLU A 67 -24.06 6.76 11.22
CA GLU A 67 -25.46 6.39 11.52
C GLU A 67 -25.96 6.96 12.87
N SER A 68 -25.08 7.29 13.82
CA SER A 68 -25.48 7.75 15.16
C SER A 68 -25.61 9.27 15.32
N SER A 69 -25.34 10.06 14.28
CA SER A 69 -25.41 11.52 14.33
C SER A 69 -26.81 12.05 13.96
N ASP A 70 -27.79 11.79 14.83
CA ASP A 70 -29.18 12.28 14.76
C ASP A 70 -29.33 13.79 15.07
N ILE A 71 -28.31 14.60 14.79
CA ILE A 71 -28.38 16.07 14.93
C ILE A 71 -28.37 16.64 13.52
N PRO A 72 -29.46 17.31 13.05
CA PRO A 72 -29.43 17.99 11.77
C PRO A 72 -28.41 19.12 11.86
N PRO A 73 -27.27 19.08 11.14
CA PRO A 73 -26.45 20.27 11.00
C PRO A 73 -27.19 21.22 10.05
N GLU A 74 -27.16 22.50 10.36
CA GLU A 74 -27.68 23.52 9.46
C GLU A 74 -26.95 23.40 8.13
N ASP A 75 -27.71 23.10 7.07
CA ASP A 75 -27.16 23.12 5.72
C ASP A 75 -26.85 24.57 5.36
N ASP A 76 -25.56 24.89 5.34
CA ASP A 76 -24.98 26.16 4.89
C ASP A 76 -25.41 26.54 3.44
N GLY A 77 -26.08 25.64 2.71
CA GLY A 77 -26.59 25.93 1.36
C GLY A 77 -25.48 25.95 0.31
N THR A 78 -24.24 25.64 0.71
CA THR A 78 -23.10 25.53 -0.18
C THR A 78 -23.38 24.46 -1.27
N PRO A 79 -23.16 24.80 -2.56
CA PRO A 79 -23.33 23.88 -3.67
C PRO A 79 -22.42 22.65 -3.53
N MET A 80 -22.89 21.49 -3.99
CA MET A 80 -22.16 20.22 -3.86
C MET A 80 -20.79 20.27 -4.55
N ASP A 81 -20.65 21.01 -5.65
CA ASP A 81 -19.39 21.07 -6.40
C ASP A 81 -18.29 21.79 -5.63
N VAL A 82 -18.63 22.85 -4.88
CA VAL A 82 -17.67 23.55 -4.00
C VAL A 82 -17.19 22.63 -2.87
N ILE A 83 -18.10 21.82 -2.32
CA ILE A 83 -17.76 20.85 -1.26
C ILE A 83 -16.84 19.76 -1.81
N LYS A 84 -17.07 19.28 -3.04
CA LYS A 84 -16.15 18.33 -3.69
C LYS A 84 -14.76 18.94 -3.80
N ASP A 85 -14.65 20.16 -4.32
CA ASP A 85 -13.38 20.84 -4.50
C ASP A 85 -12.65 21.04 -3.15
N GLU A 86 -13.38 21.38 -2.08
CA GLU A 86 -12.83 21.49 -0.73
C GLU A 86 -12.33 20.14 -0.19
N VAL A 87 -13.12 19.06 -0.35
CA VAL A 87 -12.69 17.70 0.03
C VAL A 87 -11.41 17.29 -0.72
N LEU A 88 -11.39 17.51 -2.03
CA LEU A 88 -10.22 17.20 -2.86
C LEU A 88 -9.01 18.05 -2.45
N ALA A 89 -9.20 19.31 -2.09
CA ALA A 89 -8.13 20.18 -1.61
C ALA A 89 -7.54 19.72 -0.27
N VAL A 90 -8.37 19.26 0.67
CA VAL A 90 -7.91 18.69 1.95
C VAL A 90 -7.12 17.41 1.70
N ILE A 91 -7.64 16.50 0.87
CA ILE A 91 -6.95 15.25 0.53
C ILE A 91 -5.64 15.53 -0.19
N LEU A 92 -5.60 16.47 -1.14
CA LEU A 92 -4.39 16.86 -1.86
C LEU A 92 -3.27 17.31 -0.94
N ARG A 93 -3.58 17.92 0.20
CA ARG A 93 -2.57 18.37 1.19
C ARG A 93 -2.02 17.21 2.02
N ARG A 94 -2.84 16.19 2.30
CA ARG A 94 -2.56 15.18 3.34
C ARG A 94 -2.49 13.73 2.85
N PHE A 95 -2.68 13.46 1.55
CA PHE A 95 -2.68 12.09 0.98
C PHE A 95 -1.37 11.31 1.23
N ARG A 96 -0.27 12.00 1.55
CA ARG A 96 1.04 11.42 1.87
C ARG A 96 1.09 10.82 3.28
N GLU A 97 0.18 11.21 4.16
CA GLU A 97 0.17 10.75 5.55
C GLU A 97 -0.32 9.29 5.63
N PRO A 98 0.37 8.41 6.38
CA PRO A 98 0.03 6.98 6.47
C PRO A 98 -1.24 6.70 7.28
N HIS A 99 -1.64 7.61 8.18
CA HIS A 99 -2.80 7.48 9.06
C HIS A 99 -3.87 8.53 8.78
N PHE A 100 -3.93 9.04 7.55
CA PHE A 100 -4.97 9.97 7.16
C PHE A 100 -6.33 9.27 7.23
N LEU A 101 -7.27 9.87 7.96
CA LEU A 101 -8.60 9.31 8.23
C LEU A 101 -9.71 10.15 7.59
N LYS A 102 -10.86 9.52 7.32
CA LYS A 102 -12.06 10.20 6.82
C LYS A 102 -12.54 11.27 7.81
N THR A 103 -12.55 10.96 9.11
CA THR A 103 -12.96 11.89 10.17
C THR A 103 -12.16 13.18 10.15
N GLU A 104 -10.84 13.09 9.96
CA GLU A 104 -9.96 14.26 9.86
C GLU A 104 -10.30 15.14 8.65
N VAL A 105 -10.63 14.53 7.50
CA VAL A 105 -11.13 15.29 6.35
C VAL A 105 -12.40 16.05 6.71
N LEU A 106 -13.36 15.38 7.35
CA LEU A 106 -14.63 16.01 7.70
C LEU A 106 -14.46 17.13 8.73
N LEU A 107 -13.56 16.96 9.69
CA LEU A 107 -13.24 17.99 10.68
C LEU A 107 -12.66 19.25 10.04
N ASP A 108 -11.79 19.09 9.04
CA ASP A 108 -11.17 20.22 8.32
C ASP A 108 -12.19 21.04 7.48
N LEU A 109 -13.31 20.46 7.06
CA LEU A 109 -14.36 21.16 6.29
C LEU A 109 -15.36 21.93 7.18
N GLY A 110 -15.46 21.61 8.47
CA GLY A 110 -16.41 22.21 9.40
C GLY A 110 -17.81 21.58 9.38
N SER A 111 -18.53 21.72 10.50
CA SER A 111 -19.77 20.98 10.84
C SER A 111 -20.89 21.11 9.81
N GLY A 112 -21.07 22.27 9.17
CA GLY A 112 -22.13 22.49 8.18
C GLY A 112 -21.97 21.71 6.86
N LYS A 113 -20.75 21.26 6.55
CA LYS A 113 -20.42 20.60 5.26
C LYS A 113 -20.16 19.09 5.41
N MET A 114 -20.04 18.58 6.64
CA MET A 114 -19.68 17.19 6.93
C MET A 114 -20.61 16.18 6.26
N ASN A 115 -21.93 16.38 6.29
CA ASN A 115 -22.87 15.41 5.73
C ASN A 115 -22.77 15.28 4.21
N LYS A 116 -22.67 16.40 3.50
CA LYS A 116 -22.49 16.44 2.05
C LYS A 116 -21.13 15.86 1.64
N ALA A 117 -20.07 16.24 2.37
CA ALA A 117 -18.73 15.70 2.18
C ALA A 117 -18.67 14.18 2.44
N SER A 118 -19.27 13.71 3.54
CA SER A 118 -19.35 12.29 3.90
C SER A 118 -20.10 11.50 2.82
N LYS A 119 -21.21 12.03 2.30
CA LYS A 119 -21.96 11.43 1.19
C LYS A 119 -21.12 11.31 -0.09
N PHE A 120 -20.37 12.37 -0.44
CA PHE A 120 -19.46 12.34 -1.58
C PHE A 120 -18.35 11.30 -1.40
N ILE A 121 -17.65 11.33 -0.26
CA ILE A 121 -16.55 10.40 0.05
C ILE A 121 -17.04 8.95 0.03
N SER A 122 -18.20 8.66 0.61
CA SER A 122 -18.78 7.30 0.62
C SER A 122 -19.17 6.81 -0.77
N SER A 123 -19.51 7.70 -1.72
CA SER A 123 -19.87 7.30 -3.08
C SER A 123 -18.69 6.75 -3.89
N ILE A 124 -17.48 7.24 -3.64
CA ILE A 124 -16.24 6.80 -4.32
C ILE A 124 -15.49 5.77 -3.46
N GLY A 125 -15.61 5.90 -2.14
CA GLY A 125 -14.80 5.21 -1.15
C GLY A 125 -13.60 6.07 -0.73
N TYR A 126 -13.47 6.34 0.57
CA TYR A 126 -12.39 7.16 1.13
C TYR A 126 -11.00 6.69 0.70
N TYR A 127 -10.68 5.42 0.95
CA TYR A 127 -9.37 4.86 0.61
C TYR A 127 -9.13 4.81 -0.89
N ASN A 128 -10.18 4.58 -1.69
CA ASN A 128 -10.07 4.60 -3.14
C ASN A 128 -9.66 6.00 -3.61
N LEU A 129 -10.29 7.04 -3.06
CA LEU A 129 -9.97 8.43 -3.34
C LEU A 129 -8.52 8.75 -2.96
N VAL A 130 -8.08 8.46 -1.73
CA VAL A 130 -6.67 8.69 -1.31
C VAL A 130 -5.69 7.93 -2.20
N ASN A 131 -5.99 6.68 -2.52
CA ASN A 131 -5.15 5.84 -3.36
C ASN A 131 -5.05 6.36 -4.80
N MET A 132 -6.11 6.98 -5.35
CA MET A 132 -6.04 7.63 -6.66
C MET A 132 -5.01 8.77 -6.67
N PHE A 133 -4.95 9.59 -5.62
CA PHE A 133 -3.93 10.64 -5.50
C PHE A 133 -2.51 10.06 -5.44
N ARG A 134 -2.32 8.98 -4.65
CA ARG A 134 -1.03 8.28 -4.57
C ARG A 134 -0.62 7.65 -5.91
N LEU A 135 -1.58 7.09 -6.66
CA LEU A 135 -1.32 6.53 -7.98
C LEU A 135 -1.01 7.60 -9.04
N GLU A 136 -1.67 8.75 -9.00
CA GLU A 136 -1.30 9.89 -9.85
C GLU A 136 0.11 10.37 -9.56
N TYR A 137 0.47 10.49 -8.29
CA TYR A 137 1.83 10.85 -7.91
C TYR A 137 2.84 9.83 -8.45
N ALA A 138 2.54 8.53 -8.33
CA ALA A 138 3.37 7.47 -8.90
C ALA A 138 3.53 7.58 -10.43
N ARG A 139 2.47 8.00 -11.13
CA ARG A 139 2.48 8.22 -12.59
C ARG A 139 3.43 9.35 -12.93
N LEU A 140 3.30 10.50 -12.26
CA LEU A 140 4.17 11.66 -12.46
C LEU A 140 5.63 11.32 -12.12
N TYR A 141 5.86 10.65 -10.98
CA TYR A 141 7.21 10.26 -10.55
C TYR A 141 7.91 9.37 -11.58
N LYS A 142 7.17 8.40 -12.15
CA LYS A 142 7.68 7.54 -13.23
C LYS A 142 8.00 8.32 -14.51
N GLU A 143 7.22 9.35 -14.82
CA GLU A 143 7.44 10.23 -15.97
C GLU A 143 8.73 11.06 -15.79
N ALA A 144 8.98 11.57 -14.58
CA ALA A 144 10.20 12.28 -14.24
C ALA A 144 11.44 11.36 -14.12
N HIS A 145 11.24 10.09 -13.71
CA HIS A 145 12.31 9.11 -13.53
C HIS A 145 12.07 7.84 -14.35
N PRO A 146 12.32 7.85 -15.69
CA PRO A 146 12.04 6.71 -16.56
C PRO A 146 12.77 5.40 -16.18
N HIS A 147 13.89 5.52 -15.46
CA HIS A 147 14.70 4.39 -15.02
C HIS A 147 14.41 3.92 -13.59
N ALA A 148 13.51 4.59 -12.88
CA ALA A 148 13.16 4.23 -11.50
C ALA A 148 12.57 2.82 -11.44
N LYS A 149 12.96 2.07 -10.41
CA LYS A 149 12.41 0.72 -10.19
C LYS A 149 11.00 0.84 -9.65
N GLN A 150 10.14 -0.16 -9.92
CA GLN A 150 8.79 -0.19 -9.35
C GLN A 150 8.76 -0.12 -7.82
N GLU A 151 9.76 -0.68 -7.16
CA GLU A 151 9.87 -0.64 -5.71
C GLU A 151 10.15 0.78 -5.19
N GLU A 152 11.02 1.51 -5.87
CA GLU A 152 11.31 2.92 -5.60
C GLU A 152 10.07 3.78 -5.85
N ILE A 153 9.39 3.61 -6.98
CA ILE A 153 8.14 4.32 -7.28
C ILE A 153 7.08 4.06 -6.19
N ALA A 154 6.95 2.83 -5.72
CA ALA A 154 5.99 2.49 -4.67
C ALA A 154 6.28 3.22 -3.36
N ILE A 155 7.55 3.21 -2.92
CA ILE A 155 7.99 3.87 -1.69
C ILE A 155 7.79 5.39 -1.78
N GLU A 156 8.23 6.00 -2.89
CA GLU A 156 8.10 7.45 -3.12
C GLU A 156 6.65 7.92 -3.25
N SER A 157 5.76 7.00 -3.63
CA SER A 157 4.32 7.26 -3.72
C SER A 157 3.56 6.89 -2.45
N TRP A 158 4.27 6.75 -1.32
CA TRP A 158 3.72 6.46 0.00
C TRP A 158 2.95 5.14 0.08
N PHE A 159 3.38 4.15 -0.70
CA PHE A 159 2.98 2.76 -0.50
C PHE A 159 4.01 2.04 0.36
N VAL A 160 3.50 1.20 1.26
CA VAL A 160 4.30 0.39 2.19
C VAL A 160 5.19 -0.61 1.44
N SER A 161 4.76 -1.05 0.26
CA SER A 161 5.49 -2.04 -0.54
C SER A 161 5.08 -2.01 -2.02
N ARG A 162 5.90 -2.64 -2.86
CA ARG A 162 5.60 -2.89 -4.27
C ARG A 162 4.30 -3.70 -4.46
N THR A 163 4.02 -4.65 -3.56
CA THR A 163 2.81 -5.49 -3.66
C THR A 163 1.56 -4.69 -3.35
N ALA A 164 1.59 -3.84 -2.32
CA ALA A 164 0.50 -2.92 -2.00
C ALA A 164 0.21 -1.97 -3.17
N TYR A 165 1.26 -1.37 -3.75
CA TYR A 165 1.15 -0.54 -4.96
C TYR A 165 0.47 -1.30 -6.12
N TYR A 166 0.89 -2.54 -6.38
CA TYR A 166 0.34 -3.34 -7.48
C TYR A 166 -1.14 -3.72 -7.25
N LYS A 167 -1.53 -4.08 -6.02
CA LYS A 167 -2.93 -4.38 -5.67
C LYS A 167 -3.81 -3.16 -5.85
N VAL A 168 -3.38 -2.02 -5.31
CA VAL A 168 -4.11 -0.75 -5.43
C VAL A 168 -4.25 -0.35 -6.90
N LYS A 169 -3.16 -0.44 -7.67
CA LYS A 169 -3.22 -0.16 -9.11
C LYS A 169 -4.22 -1.07 -9.84
N LYS A 170 -4.33 -2.33 -9.44
CA LYS A 170 -5.31 -3.29 -10.00
C LYS A 170 -6.74 -3.01 -9.54
N SER A 171 -6.95 -2.55 -8.30
CA SER A 171 -8.27 -2.30 -7.74
C SER A 171 -8.90 -1.00 -8.23
N VAL A 172 -8.10 0.07 -8.33
CA VAL A 172 -8.56 1.39 -8.77
C VAL A 172 -8.87 1.39 -10.28
N GLY A 173 -8.18 0.55 -11.06
CA GLY A 173 -8.46 0.37 -12.49
C GLY A 173 -8.06 1.59 -13.33
N GLU A 174 -8.98 2.53 -13.49
CA GLU A 174 -8.80 3.78 -14.24
C GLU A 174 -8.81 4.97 -13.28
N ILE A 175 -7.76 5.77 -13.32
CA ILE A 175 -7.62 6.94 -12.45
C ILE A 175 -8.45 8.07 -13.05
N ASP A 176 -9.45 8.54 -12.32
CA ASP A 176 -10.16 9.76 -12.71
C ASP A 176 -9.24 10.98 -12.56
N HIS A 177 -8.73 11.43 -13.70
CA HIS A 177 -7.88 12.60 -13.78
C HIS A 177 -8.62 13.90 -13.42
N ALA A 178 -9.95 13.93 -13.41
CA ALA A 178 -10.71 15.10 -12.96
C ALA A 178 -10.64 15.29 -11.44
N LEU A 179 -10.59 14.20 -10.67
CA LEU A 179 -10.53 14.25 -9.20
C LEU A 179 -9.12 14.52 -8.67
N THR A 180 -8.10 14.21 -9.47
CA THR A 180 -6.69 14.28 -9.05
C THR A 180 -5.97 15.50 -9.65
N GLN A 181 -6.71 16.44 -10.23
CA GLN A 181 -6.17 17.71 -10.74
C GLN A 181 -5.56 18.51 -9.59
N GLY A 182 -4.23 18.57 -9.56
CA GLY A 182 -3.49 19.30 -8.53
C GLY A 182 -2.30 18.54 -7.96
N VAL A 183 -2.24 17.21 -8.15
CA VAL A 183 -1.04 16.44 -7.81
C VAL A 183 0.12 16.92 -8.67
N LYS A 184 1.20 17.33 -8.03
CA LYS A 184 2.44 17.76 -8.68
C LYS A 184 3.61 17.11 -7.97
N LEU A 185 4.67 16.85 -8.73
CA LEU A 185 5.96 16.53 -8.14
C LEU A 185 6.48 17.80 -7.48
N GLU A 186 6.88 17.70 -6.21
CA GLU A 186 7.68 18.74 -5.60
C GLU A 186 9.06 18.75 -6.27
N PRO A 187 9.60 19.94 -6.60
CA PRO A 187 10.91 20.09 -7.23
C PRO A 187 12.08 19.72 -6.31
#